data_AF-A0A1G2CKR6-F1
#
_entry.id   AF-A0A1G2CKR6-F1
#
_cell.length_a   1.000
_cell.length_b   1.000
_cell.length_c   1.000
_cell.angle_alpha   90.00
_cell.angle_beta   90.00
_cell.angle_gamma   90.00
#
_symmetry.space_group_name_H-M   'P 1'
#
loop_
_entity.id
_entity.type
_entity.pdbx_description
1 polymer ?
#
loop_
_entity_poly.entity_id
_entity_poly.type
_entity_poly.pdbx_seq_one_letter_code
_entity_poly.pdbx_strand_id
1 'polypeptide(L)'
;MLEEKRLDEKLATAEARIAAPPRRLAALLELAGSAYLSYRFAPPAEKRDLITEITSNRLVEGKNLAITLKSPFQEVAERFKNSNGALERKRTSRFALPKTHRF
;
A
#
# COMPACT_ATOMS: atom_id res chain seq x y z
N MET A 1 34.84 -25.54 -19.31
CA MET A 1 34.11 -25.81 -18.05
C MET A 1 34.19 -24.70 -17.00
N LEU A 2 35.34 -24.10 -16.68
CA LEU A 2 35.39 -23.00 -15.68
C LEU A 2 34.94 -21.65 -16.25
N GLU A 3 35.29 -21.36 -17.51
CA GLU A 3 34.90 -20.14 -18.23
C GLU A 3 33.37 -20.03 -18.36
N GLU A 4 32.73 -21.13 -18.78
CA GLU A 4 31.28 -21.25 -18.99
C GLU A 4 30.50 -21.01 -17.69
N LYS A 5 30.91 -21.66 -16.59
CA LYS A 5 30.30 -21.42 -15.26
C LYS A 5 30.41 -19.96 -14.82
N ARG A 6 31.53 -19.29 -15.08
CA ARG A 6 31.70 -17.86 -14.76
C ARG A 6 30.80 -16.96 -15.60
N LEU A 7 30.52 -17.34 -16.84
CA LEU A 7 29.59 -16.60 -17.71
C LEU A 7 28.15 -16.79 -17.23
N ASP A 8 27.76 -18.01 -16.86
CA ASP A 8 26.44 -18.31 -16.30
C ASP A 8 26.19 -17.56 -14.98
N GLU A 9 27.18 -17.49 -14.09
CA GLU A 9 27.10 -16.72 -12.84
C GLU A 9 26.92 -15.22 -13.11
N LYS A 10 27.63 -14.67 -14.11
CA LYS A 10 27.49 -13.26 -14.53
C LYS A 10 26.12 -12.99 -15.15
N LEU A 11 25.56 -13.93 -15.90
CA LEU A 11 24.22 -13.82 -16.46
C LEU A 11 23.17 -13.86 -15.35
N ALA A 12 23.22 -14.84 -14.44
CA ALA A 12 22.28 -14.96 -13.33
C ALA A 12 22.28 -13.73 -12.41
N THR A 13 23.46 -13.17 -12.13
CA THR A 13 23.56 -11.93 -11.33
C THR A 13 23.02 -10.71 -12.06
N ALA A 14 23.23 -10.60 -13.38
CA ALA A 14 22.66 -9.54 -14.20
C ALA A 14 21.13 -9.65 -14.27
N GLU A 15 20.60 -10.85 -14.49
CA GLU A 15 19.15 -11.13 -14.51
C GLU A 15 18.50 -10.81 -13.16
N ALA A 16 19.11 -11.25 -12.05
CA ALA A 16 18.62 -10.92 -10.70
C ALA A 16 18.61 -9.41 -10.44
N ARG A 17 19.63 -8.68 -10.92
CA ARG A 17 19.69 -7.22 -10.83
C ARG A 17 18.59 -6.54 -11.65
N ILE A 18 18.27 -7.06 -12.83
CA ILE A 18 17.20 -6.53 -13.71
C ILE A 18 15.82 -6.83 -13.12
N ALA A 19 15.61 -8.00 -12.54
CA ALA A 19 14.34 -8.39 -11.93
C ALA A 19 14.04 -7.68 -10.60
N ALA A 20 15.07 -7.16 -9.92
CA ALA A 20 14.91 -6.57 -8.59
C ALA A 20 14.04 -5.30 -8.54
N PRO A 21 14.18 -4.30 -9.43
CA PRO A 21 13.38 -3.07 -9.35
C PRO A 21 11.87 -3.29 -9.57
N PRO A 22 11.40 -4.03 -10.60
CA PRO A 22 9.98 -4.31 -10.75
C PRO A 22 9.39 -5.09 -9.56
N ARG A 23 10.16 -6.05 -9.02
CA ARG A 23 9.73 -6.82 -7.84
C ARG A 23 9.62 -5.95 -6.59
N ARG A 24 10.57 -5.05 -6.37
CA ARG A 24 10.53 -4.08 -5.26
C ARG A 24 9.37 -3.12 -5.39
N LEU A 25 9.11 -2.62 -6.60
CA LEU A 25 7.96 -1.76 -6.88
C LEU A 25 6.63 -2.49 -6.64
N ALA A 26 6.49 -3.73 -7.08
CA ALA A 26 5.30 -4.52 -6.84
C ALA A 26 5.03 -4.74 -5.34
N ALA A 27 6.06 -5.10 -4.56
CA ALA A 27 5.95 -5.29 -3.12
C ALA A 27 5.54 -3.99 -2.38
N LEU A 28 6.11 -2.85 -2.80
CA LEU A 28 5.76 -1.53 -2.30
C LEU A 28 4.29 -1.19 -2.58
N LEU A 29 3.84 -1.37 -3.83
CA LEU A 29 2.47 -1.05 -4.23
C LEU A 29 1.44 -1.95 -3.52
N GLU A 30 1.77 -3.23 -3.35
CA GLU A 30 0.94 -4.18 -2.59
C GLU A 30 0.81 -3.74 -1.13
N LEU A 31 1.92 -3.38 -0.49
CA LEU A 31 1.91 -2.88 0.89
C LEU A 31 1.13 -1.56 1.01
N ALA A 32 1.34 -0.62 0.09
CA ALA A 32 0.63 0.66 0.09
C ALA A 32 -0.89 0.48 -0.16
N GLY A 33 -1.27 -0.46 -1.03
CA GLY A 33 -2.67 -0.77 -1.33
C GLY A 33 -3.39 -1.48 -0.20
N SER A 34 -2.69 -2.38 0.51
CA SER A 34 -3.26 -3.16 1.63
C SER A 34 -3.17 -2.47 2.99
N ALA A 35 -2.34 -1.43 3.15
CA ALA A 35 -2.02 -0.78 4.43
C ALA A 35 -3.24 -0.48 5.32
N TYR A 36 -4.32 0.11 4.76
CA TYR A 36 -5.51 0.41 5.55
C TYR A 36 -6.21 -0.85 6.09
N LEU A 37 -6.36 -1.88 5.26
CA LEU A 37 -7.00 -3.13 5.66
C LEU A 37 -6.14 -3.89 6.66
N SER A 38 -4.83 -3.95 6.41
CA SER A 38 -3.85 -4.55 7.32
C SER A 38 -3.91 -3.87 8.70
N TYR A 39 -3.90 -2.53 8.76
CA TYR A 39 -4.06 -1.81 10.03
C TYR A 39 -5.40 -2.10 10.73
N ARG A 40 -6.48 -2.22 9.95
CA ARG A 40 -7.82 -2.45 10.51
C ARG A 40 -7.93 -3.82 11.17
N PHE A 41 -7.43 -4.87 10.53
CA PHE A 41 -7.71 -6.26 10.89
C PHE A 41 -6.55 -7.02 11.54
N ALA A 42 -5.30 -6.53 11.44
CA ALA A 42 -4.17 -7.23 12.01
C ALA A 42 -4.15 -7.21 13.56
N PRO A 43 -3.46 -8.16 14.22
CA PRO A 43 -3.15 -8.09 15.64
C PRO A 43 -2.38 -6.83 16.04
N PRO A 44 -2.44 -6.39 17.31
CA PRO A 44 -1.76 -5.16 17.77
C PRO A 44 -0.25 -5.10 17.50
N ALA A 45 0.45 -6.24 17.50
CA ALA A 45 1.87 -6.29 17.17
C ALA A 45 2.11 -5.92 15.70
N GLU A 46 1.44 -6.60 14.78
CA GLU A 46 1.53 -6.34 13.34
C GLU A 46 1.07 -4.93 12.96
N LYS A 47 0.10 -4.35 13.68
CA LYS A 47 -0.27 -2.93 13.48
C LYS A 47 0.89 -1.99 13.78
N ARG A 48 1.65 -2.26 14.85
CA ARG A 48 2.82 -1.46 15.22
C ARG A 48 3.93 -1.63 14.20
N ASP A 49 4.13 -2.84 13.69
CA ASP A 49 5.12 -3.12 12.65
C ASP A 49 4.75 -2.39 11.35
N LEU A 50 3.47 -2.42 10.96
CA LEU A 50 2.99 -1.69 9.79
C LEU A 50 3.17 -0.18 9.91
N ILE A 51 2.77 0.43 11.04
CA ILE A 51 3.02 1.86 11.29
C ILE A 51 4.52 2.13 11.26
N THR A 52 5.31 1.22 11.82
CA THR A 52 6.77 1.34 11.84
C THR A 52 7.37 1.35 10.45
N GLU A 53 6.84 0.47 9.62
CA GLU A 53 7.23 0.35 8.24
C GLU A 53 6.83 1.59 7.45
N ILE A 54 5.58 2.06 7.47
CA ILE A 54 5.15 3.07 6.48
C ILE A 54 5.33 4.54 6.91
N THR A 55 5.78 4.82 8.13
CA THR A 55 5.90 6.19 8.67
C THR A 55 7.29 6.50 9.20
N SER A 56 7.75 7.74 9.06
CA SER A 56 9.04 8.21 9.60
C SER A 56 8.86 8.89 10.95
N ASN A 57 8.14 10.01 10.99
CA ASN A 57 7.98 10.85 12.18
C ASN A 57 6.68 10.52 12.92
N ARG A 58 6.79 10.33 14.24
CA ARG A 58 5.66 10.08 15.16
C ARG A 58 5.87 10.95 16.40
N LEU A 59 5.28 12.14 16.38
CA LEU A 59 5.41 13.13 17.44
C LEU A 59 4.06 13.36 18.12
N VAL A 60 4.08 13.43 19.45
CA VAL A 60 2.91 13.77 20.26
C VAL A 60 3.25 15.00 21.08
N GLU A 61 2.45 16.04 20.94
CA GLU A 61 2.56 17.27 21.71
C GLU A 61 1.20 17.59 22.34
N GLY A 62 1.05 17.27 23.64
CA GLY A 62 -0.21 17.42 24.35
C GLY A 62 -1.33 16.58 23.70
N LYS A 63 -2.28 17.26 23.04
CA LYS A 63 -3.40 16.65 22.28
C LYS A 63 -3.15 16.59 20.77
N ASN A 64 -2.01 17.07 20.29
CA ASN A 64 -1.64 17.09 18.88
C ASN A 64 -0.79 15.88 18.53
N LEU A 65 -1.18 15.18 17.47
CA LEU A 65 -0.46 14.02 16.93
C LEU A 65 0.01 14.35 15.52
N ALA A 66 1.33 14.29 15.31
CA ALA A 66 1.95 14.42 14.00
C ALA A 66 2.49 13.07 13.54
N ILE A 67 1.93 12.56 12.43
CA ILE A 67 2.38 11.33 11.77
C ILE A 67 2.72 11.67 10.31
N THR A 68 3.94 11.33 9.89
CA THR A 68 4.40 11.56 8.51
C THR A 68 4.67 10.23 7.82
N LEU A 69 4.11 10.05 6.61
CA LEU A 69 4.42 8.90 5.76
C LEU A 69 5.88 8.99 5.30
N LYS A 70 6.58 7.85 5.23
CA LYS A 70 7.93 7.82 4.64
C LYS A 70 7.82 7.74 3.11
N SER A 71 8.82 8.27 2.40
CA SER A 71 8.98 7.92 0.98
C SER A 71 9.24 6.41 0.85
N PRO A 72 8.59 5.70 -0.09
CA PRO A 72 7.78 6.18 -1.21
C PRO A 72 6.26 6.20 -0.96
N PHE A 73 5.80 5.97 0.28
CA PHE A 73 4.37 5.89 0.61
C PHE A 73 3.67 7.24 0.55
N GLN A 74 4.40 8.33 0.81
CA GLN A 74 3.87 9.69 0.70
C GLN A 74 3.47 10.01 -0.76
N GLU A 75 4.33 9.67 -1.71
CA GLU A 75 4.13 9.88 -3.14
C GLU A 75 2.94 9.07 -3.66
N VAL A 76 2.77 7.85 -3.15
CA VAL A 76 1.58 7.04 -3.43
C VAL A 76 0.34 7.72 -2.85
N ALA A 77 0.38 8.25 -1.64
CA ALA A 77 -0.77 8.93 -1.02
C ALA A 77 -1.15 10.24 -1.74
N GLU A 78 -0.15 10.99 -2.20
CA GLU A 78 -0.28 12.28 -2.90
C GLU A 78 -0.53 12.15 -4.41
N ARG A 79 -0.56 10.92 -4.94
CA ARG A 79 -0.79 10.66 -6.36
C ARG A 79 -2.07 11.35 -6.88
N PHE A 80 -2.03 11.75 -8.15
CA PHE A 80 -3.18 12.35 -8.82
C PHE A 80 -4.42 11.45 -8.70
N LYS A 81 -5.50 12.01 -8.16
CA LYS A 81 -6.80 11.35 -8.14
C LYS A 81 -7.41 11.45 -9.53
N ASN A 82 -7.27 10.39 -10.33
CA ASN A 82 -7.84 10.37 -11.67
C ASN A 82 -9.36 10.17 -11.57
N SER A 83 -10.14 11.22 -11.84
CA SER A 83 -11.61 11.20 -11.79
C SER A 83 -12.23 10.30 -12.85
N ASN A 84 -11.50 9.99 -13.92
CA ASN A 84 -12.03 9.37 -15.13
C ASN A 84 -11.79 7.86 -15.22
N GLY A 85 -11.25 7.23 -14.17
CA GLY A 85 -10.92 5.80 -14.17
C GLY A 85 -11.54 4.98 -13.02
N ALA A 86 -12.19 5.64 -12.06
CA ALA A 86 -12.91 4.92 -11.02
C ALA A 86 -14.24 4.43 -11.60
N LEU A 87 -14.43 3.10 -11.68
CA LEU A 87 -15.76 2.51 -11.86
C LEU A 87 -16.67 3.10 -10.79
N GLU A 88 -17.56 4.01 -11.19
CA GLU A 88 -18.61 4.52 -10.33
C GLU A 88 -19.48 3.31 -9.97
N ARG A 89 -19.25 2.73 -8.79
CA ARG A 89 -20.17 1.74 -8.22
C ARG A 89 -21.45 2.50 -7.92
N LYS A 90 -22.34 2.59 -8.92
CA LYS A 90 -23.73 2.97 -8.70
C LYS A 90 -24.26 2.08 -7.59
N ARG A 91 -24.36 2.64 -6.38
CA ARG A 91 -25.14 2.04 -5.31
C ARG A 91 -26.56 2.06 -5.81
N THR A 92 -27.03 0.94 -6.37
CA THR A 92 -28.45 0.71 -6.49
C THR A 92 -28.98 0.58 -5.07
N SER A 93 -29.42 1.69 -4.48
CA SER A 93 -30.35 1.65 -3.35
C SER A 93 -31.70 1.17 -3.86
N ARG A 94 -31.76 -0.07 -4.35
CA ARG A 94 -33.03 -0.75 -4.50
C ARG A 94 -33.35 -1.32 -3.13
N PHE A 95 -34.57 -1.01 -2.67
CA PHE A 95 -35.14 -1.23 -1.34
C PHE A 95 -34.91 -0.12 -0.31
N ALA A 96 -35.32 1.11 -0.68
CA ALA A 96 -35.97 1.95 0.32
C ALA A 96 -37.37 1.36 0.59
N LEU A 97 -37.53 0.72 1.75
CA LEU A 97 -38.87 0.38 2.26
C LEU A 97 -39.63 1.69 2.51
N PRO A 98 -40.89 1.82 2.08
CA PRO A 98 -41.67 3.02 2.33
C PRO A 98 -41.86 3.22 3.83
N LYS A 99 -41.52 4.41 4.33
CA LYS A 99 -41.85 4.80 5.70
C LYS A 99 -43.37 4.88 5.82
N THR A 100 -43.98 3.92 6.52
CA THR A 100 -45.37 4.01 6.93
C THR A 100 -45.48 5.03 8.06
N HIS A 101 -46.02 6.21 7.76
CA HIS A 101 -46.66 7.05 8.77
C HIS A 101 -48.02 6.44 9.12
N ARG A 102 -48.22 6.09 10.39
CA ARG A 102 -49.55 6.07 11.01
C ARG A 102 -49.47 6.85 12.31
N PHE A 103 -50.41 7.78 12.43
CA PHE A 103 -50.79 8.47 13.65
C PHE A 103 -51.36 7.49 14.67
#